data_AF-H1PK40-F1
#
_entry.id   AF-H1PK40-F1
#
_cell.length_a   1.000
_cell.length_b   1.000
_cell.length_c   1.000
_cell.angle_alpha   90.00
_cell.angle_beta   90.00
_cell.angle_gamma   90.00
#
_symmetry.space_group_name_H-M   'P 1'
#
loop_
_entity.id
_entity.type
_entity.pdbx_description
1 polymer ?
#
loop_
_entity_poly.entity_id
_entity_poly.type
_entity_poly.pdbx_seq_one_letter_code
_entity_poly.pdbx_strand_id
1 'polypeptide(L)' 'MSNKNFAREFFKIYDRKVSCGEIIFKNLGMPHNDFTMLCTTEGHVPPADVIETLCLTMKLSEDEKAIFRSFIAEED' A
#
# COMPACT_ATOMS: atom_id res chain seq x y z
N MET A 1 -4.54 14.39 -15.89
CA MET A 1 -3.27 14.16 -15.18
C MET A 1 -3.59 13.32 -13.96
N SER A 2 -3.38 12.01 -14.02
CA SER A 2 -3.60 11.15 -12.87
C SER A 2 -2.45 11.39 -11.90
N ASN A 3 -2.70 12.18 -10.86
CA ASN A 3 -1.81 12.36 -9.72
C ASN A 3 -1.75 11.00 -8.98
N LYS A 4 -0.96 10.06 -9.52
CA LYS A 4 -0.79 8.71 -8.98
C LYS A 4 0.02 8.86 -7.71
N ASN A 5 -0.65 8.76 -6.57
CA ASN A 5 -0.02 8.87 -5.26
C ASN A 5 -0.16 7.52 -4.57
N PHE A 6 0.97 6.91 -4.19
CA PHE A 6 1.01 5.62 -3.51
C PHE A 6 0.11 5.63 -2.27
N ALA A 7 0.14 6.69 -1.48
CA ALA A 7 -0.64 6.82 -0.26
C ALA A 7 -2.14 6.70 -0.51
N ARG A 8 -2.62 7.30 -1.60
CA ARG A 8 -4.03 7.24 -1.98
C ARG A 8 -4.46 5.84 -2.40
N GLU A 9 -3.65 5.18 -3.23
CA GLU A 9 -3.98 3.82 -3.70
C GLU A 9 -3.84 2.80 -2.56
N PHE A 10 -2.81 2.93 -1.72
CA PHE A 10 -2.63 2.14 -0.51
C PHE A 10 -3.84 2.26 0.42
N PHE A 11 -4.23 3.49 0.77
CA PHE A 11 -5.36 3.72 1.67
C PHE A 11 -6.67 3.17 1.10
N LYS A 12 -6.92 3.34 -0.20
CA LYS A 12 -8.11 2.83 -0.87
C LYS A 12 -8.21 1.30 -0.84
N ILE A 13 -7.11 0.60 -1.10
CA ILE A 13 -7.08 -0.87 -1.06
C ILE A 13 -7.19 -1.35 0.40
N TYR A 14 -6.46 -0.72 1.31
CA TYR A 14 -6.52 -1.00 2.75
C TYR A 14 -7.94 -0.85 3.30
N ASP A 15 -8.58 0.29 3.06
CA ASP A 15 -9.94 0.60 3.54
C ASP A 15 -10.96 -0.43 3.03
N ARG A 16 -10.86 -0.80 1.75
CA ARG A 16 -11.69 -1.86 1.16
C ARG A 16 -11.46 -3.21 1.84
N LYS A 17 -10.20 -3.62 2.01
CA LYS A 17 -9.85 -4.92 2.62
C LYS A 17 -10.30 -5.01 4.07
N VAL A 18 -10.16 -3.92 4.83
CA VAL A 18 -10.65 -3.84 6.22
C VAL A 18 -12.17 -3.84 6.27
N SER A 19 -12.83 -3.06 5.42
CA SER A 19 -14.30 -2.99 5.35
C SER A 19 -14.94 -4.34 4.96
N CYS A 20 -14.28 -5.11 4.09
CA CYS A 20 -14.71 -6.47 3.75
C CYS A 20 -14.33 -7.52 4.80
N GLY A 21 -13.54 -7.17 5.83
CA GLY A 21 -13.05 -8.10 6.84
C GLY A 21 -11.99 -9.09 6.32
N GLU A 22 -11.36 -8.82 5.17
CA GLU A 22 -10.28 -9.65 4.64
C GLU A 22 -8.99 -9.54 5.49
N ILE A 23 -8.76 -8.34 6.04
CA ILE A 23 -7.66 -8.03 6.95
C ILE A 23 -8.14 -7.13 8.10
N ILE A 24 -7.38 -7.08 9.19
CA ILE A 24 -7.51 -6.06 10.23
C ILE A 24 -6.21 -5.25 10.32
N PHE A 25 -6.28 -4.04 10.89
CA PHE A 25 -5.09 -3.18 11.07
C PHE A 25 -3.91 -3.93 11.73
N LYS A 26 -4.19 -4.79 12.72
CA LYS A 26 -3.15 -5.61 13.38
C LYS A 26 -2.40 -6.55 12.43
N ASN A 27 -2.98 -6.96 11.31
CA ASN A 27 -2.29 -7.82 10.35
C ASN A 27 -1.09 -7.10 9.72
N LEU A 28 -1.17 -5.78 9.52
CA LEU A 28 -0.11 -4.98 8.89
C LEU A 28 1.24 -5.11 9.59
N GLY A 29 1.25 -5.44 10.89
CA GLY A 29 2.48 -5.64 11.66
C GLY A 29 3.34 -4.38 11.76
N MET A 30 2.79 -3.22 11.39
CA MET A 30 3.49 -1.95 11.34
C MET A 30 2.98 -1.00 12.42
N PRO A 31 3.85 -0.14 12.98
CA PRO A 31 3.42 0.85 13.96
C PRO A 31 2.51 1.90 13.30
N HIS A 32 1.65 2.52 14.10
CA HIS A 32 0.70 3.54 13.63
C HIS A 32 1.42 4.68 12.90
N ASN A 33 2.57 5.14 13.38
CA ASN A 33 3.33 6.19 12.72
C ASN A 33 3.72 5.84 11.28
N ASP A 34 4.24 4.63 11.03
CA ASP A 34 4.56 4.17 9.68
C ASP A 34 3.31 4.11 8.79
N PHE A 35 2.19 3.60 9.33
CA PHE A 35 0.93 3.59 8.60
C PHE A 35 0.47 5.01 8.23
N THR A 36 0.49 5.94 9.19
CA THR A 36 0.13 7.33 8.94
C THR A 36 1.04 7.93 7.88
N MET A 37 2.34 7.67 7.94
CA MET A 37 3.31 8.15 6.96
C MET A 37 2.99 7.63 5.55
N LEU A 38 2.65 6.34 5.42
CA LEU A 38 2.20 5.75 4.15
C LEU A 38 0.89 6.33 3.64
N CYS A 39 0.02 6.85 4.51
CA CYS A 39 -1.27 7.45 4.12
C CYS A 39 -1.22 8.96 3.85
N THR A 40 -0.27 9.69 4.45
CA THR A 40 -0.27 11.16 4.42
C THR A 40 0.91 11.75 3.67
N THR A 41 2.00 11.01 3.47
CA THR A 41 3.20 11.55 2.84
C THR A 41 3.05 11.51 1.32
N GLU A 42 2.83 12.68 0.72
CA GLU A 42 2.74 12.79 -0.73
C GLU A 42 4.07 12.47 -1.41
N GLY A 43 4.03 11.65 -2.46
CA GLY A 43 5.22 11.24 -3.22
C GLY A 43 6.11 10.22 -2.51
N HIS A 44 5.78 9.82 -1.27
CA HIS A 44 6.52 8.76 -0.60
C HIS A 44 6.10 7.39 -1.14
N VAL A 45 7.06 6.70 -1.75
CA VAL A 45 6.94 5.31 -2.14
C VAL A 45 7.87 4.50 -1.23
N PRO A 46 7.33 3.52 -0.47
CA PRO A 46 8.19 2.65 0.33
C PRO A 46 9.06 1.75 -0.56
N PRO A 47 10.20 1.26 -0.05
CA PRO A 47 11.09 0.40 -0.82
C PRO A 47 10.41 -0.91 -1.23
N ALA A 48 10.94 -1.56 -2.28
CA ALA A 48 10.37 -2.76 -2.87
C ALA A 48 10.07 -3.88 -1.84
N ASP A 49 10.98 -4.12 -0.90
CA ASP A 49 10.77 -5.13 0.16
C ASP A 49 9.55 -4.84 1.05
N VAL A 50 9.32 -3.56 1.36
CA VAL A 50 8.15 -3.13 2.16
C VAL A 50 6.89 -3.28 1.32
N ILE A 51 6.93 -2.93 0.03
CA ILE A 51 5.80 -3.12 -0.88
C ILE A 51 5.43 -4.61 -0.99
N GLU A 52 6.40 -5.49 -1.19
CA GLU A 52 6.13 -6.94 -1.26
C GLU A 52 5.57 -7.46 0.07
N THR A 53 6.07 -6.96 1.21
CA THR A 53 5.51 -7.27 2.53
C THR A 53 4.05 -6.82 2.64
N LEU A 54 3.72 -5.60 2.22
CA LEU A 54 2.35 -5.08 2.20
C LEU A 54 1.45 -5.93 1.29
N CYS A 55 1.95 -6.31 0.12
CA CYS A 55 1.24 -7.17 -0.83
C CYS A 55 0.84 -8.52 -0.21
N LEU A 56 1.75 -9.14 0.55
CA LEU A 56 1.51 -10.40 1.24
C LEU A 56 0.54 -10.22 2.41
N THR A 57 0.79 -9.23 3.24
CA THR A 57 0.02 -8.97 4.47
C THR A 57 -1.42 -8.53 4.21
N MET A 58 -1.61 -7.69 3.19
CA MET A 58 -2.94 -7.22 2.76
C MET A 58 -3.69 -8.24 1.89
N LYS A 59 -3.05 -9.38 1.58
CA LYS A 59 -3.58 -10.42 0.68
C LYS A 59 -4.05 -9.84 -0.66
N LEU A 60 -3.17 -9.05 -1.28
CA LEU A 60 -3.47 -8.38 -2.54
C LEU A 60 -3.63 -9.37 -3.69
N SER A 61 -4.56 -9.09 -4.60
CA SER A 61 -4.65 -9.79 -5.89
C SER A 61 -3.50 -9.39 -6.82
N GLU A 62 -3.29 -10.13 -7.92
CA GLU A 62 -2.24 -9.77 -8.89
C GLU A 62 -2.43 -8.36 -9.47
N ASP A 63 -3.67 -7.94 -9.74
CA ASP A 63 -3.99 -6.59 -10.18
C ASP A 63 -3.62 -5.53 -9.12
N GLU A 64 -3.95 -5.78 -7.85
CA GLU A 64 -3.62 -4.87 -6.74
C GLU A 64 -2.09 -4.79 -6.53
N LYS A 65 -1.38 -5.92 -6.66
CA LYS A 65 0.09 -5.96 -6.63
C LYS A 65 0.70 -5.19 -7.79
N ALA A 66 0.13 -5.28 -8.99
CA ALA A 66 0.62 -4.54 -10.15
C ALA A 66 0.53 -3.03 -9.94
N ILE A 67 -0.52 -2.54 -9.25
CA ILE A 67 -0.62 -1.14 -8.85
C ILE A 67 0.56 -0.75 -7.97
N PHE A 68 0.83 -1.50 -6.89
CA PHE A 68 1.93 -1.17 -5.97
C PHE A 68 3.30 -1.26 -6.64
N ARG A 69 3.53 -2.30 -7.45
CA ARG A 69 4.79 -2.47 -8.19
C ARG A 69 5.02 -1.40 -9.26
N SER A 70 3.94 -0.82 -9.81
CA SER A 70 4.07 0.28 -10.77
C SER A 70 4.73 1.54 -10.18
N PHE A 71 4.74 1.70 -8.84
CA PHE A 71 5.43 2.80 -8.18
C PHE A 71 6.93 2.55 -7.94
N ILE A 72 7.38 1.29 -8.08
CA ILE A 72 8.81 0.91 -7.95
C ILE A 72 9.50 0.94 -9.32
N ALA A 73 8.76 0.64 -10.38
CA ALA A 73 9.27 0.53 -11.74
C ALA A 73 9.58 1.88 -12.42
N GLU A 74 9.54 3.00 -11.69
CA GLU A 74 9.82 4.35 -12.21
C GLU A 74 11.30 4.76 -12.01
N GLU A 75 12.17 3.84 -11.58
CA GLU A 75 13.63 3.97 -11.61
C GLU A 75 14.22 3.22 -12.83
N ASP A 76 14.09 3.81 -14.03
CA ASP A 76 14.95 3.51 -15.21
C ASP A 76 15.28 4.82 -15.96
#